data_AF-G6XL78-F1
#
_entry.id   AF-G6XL78-F1
#
_cell.length_a   1.000
_cell.length_b   1.000
_cell.length_c   1.000
_cell.angle_alpha   90.00
_cell.angle_beta   90.00
_cell.angle_gamma   90.00
#
_symmetry.space_group_name_H-M   'P 1'
#
loop_
_entity.id
_entity.type
_entity.pdbx_description
1 polymer ?
#
loop_
_entity_poly.entity_id
_entity_poly.type
_entity_poly.pdbx_seq_one_letter_code
_entity_poly.pdbx_strand_id
1 'polypeptide(L)'
;MENPLKDSPQQEARILAKAKELWEADGKPACGPEGYKEEATDLIGMALNSDAGEVPVKSPVPLDANGQPIEEAWTQENLGNPGGDMNELDDKQEVPFATRKEEADALKNE
;
A
#
# COMPACT_ATOMS: atom_id res chain seq x y z
N MET A 1 -3.98 -20.98 26.68
CA MET A 1 -3.65 -20.30 25.41
C MET A 1 -3.21 -18.89 25.78
N GLU A 2 -1.96 -18.55 25.53
CA GLU A 2 -1.49 -17.16 25.61
C GLU A 2 -2.03 -16.37 24.43
N ASN A 3 -2.42 -15.12 24.67
CA ASN A 3 -2.87 -14.24 23.60
C ASN A 3 -1.64 -13.73 22.83
N PRO A 4 -1.46 -14.07 21.55
CA PRO A 4 -0.31 -13.64 20.77
C PRO A 4 -0.30 -12.12 20.49
N LEU A 5 -1.42 -11.42 20.73
CA LEU A 5 -1.52 -9.96 20.60
C LEU A 5 -1.20 -9.21 21.89
N LYS A 6 -0.95 -9.92 23.00
CA LYS A 6 -0.62 -9.30 24.27
C LYS A 6 0.89 -9.15 24.39
N ASP A 7 1.33 -7.92 24.64
CA ASP A 7 2.74 -7.65 24.88
C ASP A 7 3.27 -8.47 26.07
N SER A 8 4.48 -8.98 25.90
CA SER A 8 5.23 -9.59 26.99
C SER A 8 5.64 -8.51 28.01
N PRO A 9 5.84 -8.86 29.29
CA PRO A 9 6.36 -7.92 30.29
C PRO A 9 7.70 -7.27 29.87
N GLN A 10 8.53 -7.99 29.10
CA GLN A 10 9.77 -7.42 28.56
C GLN A 10 9.51 -6.34 27.48
N GLN A 11 8.50 -6.53 26.63
CA GLN A 11 8.10 -5.53 25.64
C GLN A 11 7.51 -4.30 26.31
N GLU A 12 6.60 -4.47 27.27
CA GLU A 12 6.02 -3.35 28.03
C GLU A 12 7.11 -2.50 28.70
N ALA A 13 8.12 -3.14 29.31
CA ALA A 13 9.25 -2.43 29.92
C ALA A 13 10.06 -1.61 28.91
N ARG A 14 10.25 -2.13 27.69
CA ARG A 14 10.95 -1.40 26.60
C ARG A 14 10.13 -0.21 26.10
N ILE A 15 8.81 -0.38 25.96
CA ILE A 15 7.89 0.69 25.55
C ILE A 15 7.93 1.82 26.58
N LEU A 16 7.84 1.51 27.87
CA LEU A 16 7.91 2.52 28.94
C LEU A 16 9.26 3.26 28.98
N ALA A 17 10.36 2.55 28.79
CA ALA A 17 11.68 3.16 28.70
C ALA A 17 11.77 4.10 27.49
N LYS A 18 11.24 3.69 26.33
CA LYS A 18 11.24 4.50 25.12
C LYS A 18 10.33 5.73 25.23
N ALA A 19 9.16 5.59 25.84
CA ALA A 19 8.26 6.71 26.11
C ALA A 19 8.92 7.77 27.01
N LYS A 20 9.70 7.33 28.00
CA LYS A 20 10.49 8.23 28.84
C LYS A 20 11.58 8.95 28.04
N GLU A 21 12.32 8.25 27.17
CA GLU A 21 13.31 8.89 26.29
C GLU A 21 12.69 9.98 25.41
N LEU A 22 11.55 9.70 24.78
CA LEU A 22 10.85 10.65 23.91
C LEU A 22 10.39 11.88 24.68
N TRP A 23 9.81 11.67 25.86
CA TRP A 23 9.40 12.76 26.75
C TRP A 23 10.59 13.62 27.22
N GLU A 24 11.73 13.00 27.53
CA GLU A 24 12.95 13.73 27.92
C GLU A 24 13.54 14.50 26.73
N ALA A 25 13.52 13.92 25.53
CA ALA A 25 13.99 14.57 24.30
C ALA A 25 13.13 15.78 23.92
N ASP A 26 11.82 15.74 24.16
CA ASP A 26 10.90 16.84 23.88
C ASP A 26 10.85 17.89 25.01
N GLY A 27 11.79 17.84 25.97
CA GLY A 27 11.93 18.86 27.01
C GLY A 27 10.96 18.71 28.18
N LYS A 28 10.44 17.50 28.40
CA LYS A 28 9.59 17.14 29.54
C LYS A 28 8.26 17.93 29.63
N PRO A 29 7.42 17.90 28.59
CA PRO A 29 6.12 18.56 28.64
C PRO A 29 5.19 17.97 29.72
N ALA A 30 4.14 18.71 30.07
CA ALA A 30 3.28 18.41 31.22
C ALA A 30 2.47 17.09 31.10
N CYS A 31 2.30 16.56 29.89
CA CYS A 31 1.62 15.29 29.64
C CYS A 31 2.36 14.07 30.24
N GLY A 32 3.65 14.22 30.57
CA GLY A 32 4.48 13.15 31.12
C GLY A 32 4.84 12.07 30.07
N PRO A 33 5.61 11.04 30.46
CA PRO A 33 5.98 9.93 29.56
C PRO A 33 4.80 9.16 29.00
N GLU A 34 3.69 9.07 29.75
CA GLU A 34 2.50 8.35 29.30
C GLU A 34 1.91 8.91 28.01
N GLY A 35 2.07 10.22 27.76
CA GLY A 35 1.67 10.85 26.50
C GLY A 35 2.43 10.37 25.27
N TYR A 36 3.60 9.73 25.44
CA TYR A 36 4.44 9.19 24.37
C TYR A 36 4.35 7.67 24.25
N LYS A 37 3.45 7.03 25.02
CA LYS A 37 3.36 5.57 25.05
C LYS A 37 2.94 4.97 23.71
N GLU A 38 2.06 5.65 22.98
CA GLU A 38 1.64 5.24 21.63
C GLU A 38 2.83 5.27 20.65
N GLU A 39 3.51 6.41 20.53
CA GLU A 39 4.68 6.56 19.67
C GLU A 39 5.80 5.57 20.05
N ALA A 40 6.04 5.38 21.35
CA ALA A 40 6.98 4.39 21.84
C ALA A 40 6.59 2.96 21.47
N THR A 41 5.29 2.63 21.46
CA THR A 41 4.79 1.32 21.05
C THR A 41 5.08 1.07 19.58
N ASP A 42 4.79 2.05 18.73
CA ASP A 42 5.03 1.95 17.29
C ASP A 42 6.52 1.78 16.98
N LEU A 43 7.39 2.58 17.58
CA LEU A 43 8.84 2.50 17.36
C LEU A 43 9.42 1.16 17.81
N ILE A 44 8.97 0.62 18.95
CA ILE A 44 9.40 -0.71 19.40
C ILE A 44 8.82 -1.80 18.48
N GLY A 45 7.59 -1.66 18.01
CA GLY A 45 6.96 -2.58 17.07
C GLY A 45 7.72 -2.66 15.74
N MET A 46 8.11 -1.52 15.19
CA MET A 46 8.94 -1.43 13.97
C MET A 46 10.34 -2.02 14.19
N ALA A 47 10.96 -1.77 15.34
CA ALA A 47 12.29 -2.30 15.64
C ALA A 47 12.30 -3.82 15.83
N LEU A 48 11.21 -4.39 16.37
CA LEU A 48 11.08 -5.83 16.58
C LEU A 48 10.73 -6.61 15.31
N ASN A 49 10.03 -5.96 14.38
CA ASN A 49 9.61 -6.57 13.12
C ASN A 49 10.11 -5.73 11.95
N SER A 50 11.44 -5.68 11.78
CA SER A 50 12.07 -4.89 10.71
C SER A 50 11.68 -5.37 9.31
N ASP A 51 11.29 -6.64 9.19
CA ASP A 51 10.81 -7.31 8.00
C ASP A 51 9.27 -7.28 7.85
N ALA A 52 8.56 -6.62 8.77
CA ALA A 52 7.10 -6.52 8.68
C ALA A 52 6.68 -5.82 7.38
N GLY A 53 5.85 -6.51 6.60
CA GLY A 53 5.38 -6.01 5.30
C GLY A 53 6.30 -6.38 4.12
N GLU A 54 7.45 -7.00 4.37
CA GLU A 54 8.26 -7.57 3.28
C GLU A 54 7.64 -8.90 2.82
N VAL A 55 7.41 -9.01 1.51
CA VAL A 55 7.06 -10.29 0.87
C VAL A 55 8.36 -10.89 0.35
N PRO A 56 8.83 -12.03 0.91
CA PRO A 56 10.04 -12.66 0.41
C PRO A 56 9.86 -13.07 -1.05
N VAL A 57 10.64 -12.46 -1.93
CA VAL A 57 10.71 -12.85 -3.35
C VAL A 57 11.52 -14.14 -3.47
N LYS A 58 10.94 -15.16 -4.11
CA LYS A 58 11.57 -16.49 -4.28
C LYS A 58 12.85 -16.47 -5.12
N SER A 59 13.02 -15.47 -5.97
CA SER A 59 14.18 -15.36 -6.86
C SER A 59 14.65 -13.90 -6.88
N PRO A 60 15.96 -13.64 -6.73
CA PRO A 60 16.50 -12.31 -6.96
C PRO A 60 16.21 -11.92 -8.42
N VAL A 61 15.76 -10.68 -8.62
CA VAL A 61 15.64 -10.10 -9.96
C VAL A 61 17.04 -10.15 -10.58
N PRO A 62 17.21 -10.77 -11.76
CA PRO A 62 18.52 -10.82 -12.40
C PRO A 62 19.02 -9.38 -12.63
N LEU A 63 20.27 -9.09 -12.26
CA LEU A 63 20.86 -7.75 -12.39
C LEU A 63 21.89 -7.74 -13.53
N ASP A 64 22.01 -6.60 -14.21
CA ASP A 64 23.04 -6.37 -15.23
C ASP A 64 24.43 -6.10 -14.60
N ALA A 65 25.43 -5.85 -15.44
CA ALA A 65 26.79 -5.55 -14.98
C ALA A 65 26.91 -4.26 -14.15
N ASN A 66 25.89 -3.40 -14.15
CA ASN A 66 25.80 -2.15 -13.41
C ASN A 66 24.87 -2.25 -12.19
N GLY A 67 24.36 -3.45 -11.87
CA GLY A 67 23.44 -3.68 -10.76
C GLY A 67 22.00 -3.21 -11.04
N GLN A 68 21.64 -2.93 -12.30
CA GLN A 68 20.27 -2.59 -12.67
C GLN A 68 19.44 -3.86 -12.90
N PRO A 69 18.17 -3.88 -12.50
CA PRO A 69 17.23 -4.96 -12.85
C PRO A 69 17.20 -5.23 -14.35
N ILE A 70 17.37 -6.50 -14.73
CA ILE A 70 17.14 -6.99 -16.10
C ILE A 70 15.64 -7.27 -16.22
N GLU A 71 14.96 -6.41 -16.98
CA GLU A 71 13.58 -6.64 -17.37
C GLU A 71 13.50 -7.84 -18.34
N GLU A 72 12.52 -8.73 -18.12
CA GLU A 72 12.29 -9.86 -19.02
C GLU A 72 11.74 -9.36 -20.36
N ALA A 73 12.26 -9.88 -21.48
CA ALA A 73 11.93 -9.39 -22.82
C ALA A 73 10.43 -9.46 -23.15
N TRP A 74 9.70 -10.44 -22.61
CA TRP A 74 8.25 -10.60 -22.79
C TRP A 74 7.44 -9.56 -22.00
N THR A 75 8.01 -8.90 -20.99
CA THR A 75 7.36 -7.77 -20.31
C THR A 75 7.32 -6.53 -21.23
N GLN A 76 8.29 -6.43 -22.15
CA GLN A 76 8.30 -5.42 -23.23
C GLN A 76 7.56 -5.86 -24.49
N GLU A 77 7.20 -7.15 -24.59
CA GLU A 77 6.10 -7.59 -25.46
C GLU A 77 4.79 -7.08 -24.85
N ASN A 78 4.62 -5.76 -24.81
CA ASN A 78 3.30 -5.18 -24.86
C ASN A 78 2.65 -5.72 -26.14
N LEU A 79 1.88 -6.79 -25.97
CA LEU A 79 0.48 -6.85 -26.34
C LEU A 79 0.19 -5.84 -27.44
N GLY A 80 0.65 -6.15 -28.65
CA GLY A 80 0.12 -5.54 -29.84
C GLY A 80 -1.36 -5.91 -29.88
N ASN A 81 -2.18 -5.20 -29.10
CA ASN A 81 -3.48 -4.81 -29.59
C ASN A 81 -3.15 -3.75 -30.66
N PRO A 82 -3.21 -4.07 -31.95
CA PRO A 82 -3.00 -3.06 -32.99
C PRO A 82 -4.11 -1.98 -33.01
N GLY A 83 -5.00 -1.98 -32.01
CA GLY A 83 -6.38 -1.59 -32.20
C GLY A 83 -7.06 -2.73 -32.94
N GLY A 84 -7.80 -3.58 -32.22
CA GLY A 84 -8.98 -4.21 -32.80
C GLY A 84 -9.86 -3.14 -33.44
N ASP A 85 -10.72 -3.54 -34.38
CA ASP A 85 -11.72 -2.64 -34.95
C ASP A 85 -12.35 -1.79 -33.83
N MET A 86 -12.68 -0.53 -34.15
CA MET A 86 -13.28 0.49 -33.27
C MET A 86 -14.64 0.09 -32.64
N ASN A 87 -14.96 -1.20 -32.64
CA ASN A 87 -16.25 -1.80 -32.36
C ASN A 87 -16.17 -2.70 -31.11
N GLU A 88 -15.02 -2.84 -30.44
CA GLU A 88 -14.88 -3.63 -29.19
C GLU A 88 -15.59 -3.00 -27.96
N LEU A 89 -16.13 -1.78 -28.12
CA LEU A 89 -17.11 -1.21 -27.21
C LEU A 89 -18.55 -1.44 -27.71
N ASP A 90 -18.85 -2.62 -28.25
CA ASP A 90 -20.19 -3.20 -28.19
C ASP A 90 -21.30 -2.22 -28.62
N ASP A 91 -21.12 -1.52 -29.75
CA ASP A 91 -22.00 -0.46 -30.29
C ASP A 91 -22.55 0.58 -29.27
N LYS A 92 -21.87 0.75 -28.13
CA LYS A 92 -22.33 1.63 -27.05
C LYS A 92 -21.90 3.05 -27.36
N GLN A 93 -22.89 3.93 -27.40
CA GLN A 93 -22.69 5.34 -27.69
C GLN A 93 -21.81 6.01 -26.60
N GLU A 94 -20.61 6.46 -26.98
CA GLU A 94 -19.64 7.06 -26.05
C GLU A 94 -20.03 8.47 -25.55
N VAL A 95 -20.98 9.12 -26.22
CA VAL A 95 -21.40 10.50 -25.93
C VAL A 95 -22.87 10.58 -25.50
N PRO A 96 -23.22 11.46 -24.55
CA PRO A 96 -24.59 11.64 -24.14
C PRO A 96 -25.46 12.15 -25.31
N PHE A 97 -26.75 11.81 -25.29
CA PHE A 97 -27.70 12.28 -26.30
C PHE A 97 -27.74 13.80 -26.32
N ALA A 98 -27.65 14.38 -27.53
CA ALA A 98 -27.71 15.83 -27.69
C ALA A 98 -29.10 16.38 -27.32
N THR A 99 -30.14 15.55 -27.44
CA THR A 99 -31.52 15.92 -27.09
C THR A 99 -32.27 14.79 -26.38
N ARG A 100 -33.25 15.17 -25.53
CA ARG A 100 -34.16 14.21 -24.87
C ARG A 100 -35.01 13.37 -25.83
N LYS A 101 -35.19 13.84 -27.07
CA LYS A 101 -35.95 13.09 -28.07
C LYS A 101 -35.14 11.92 -28.62
N GLU A 102 -33.86 12.14 -28.90
CA GLU A 102 -32.94 11.08 -29.33
C GLU A 102 -32.75 10.02 -28.26
N GLU A 103 -32.61 10.42 -26.99
CA GLU A 103 -32.55 9.51 -25.85
C GLU A 103 -33.80 8.60 -25.80
N ALA A 104 -35.00 9.19 -25.90
CA ALA A 104 -36.24 8.45 -25.81
C ALA A 104 -36.51 7.50 -27.00
N ASP A 105 -35.96 7.79 -28.17
CA ASP A 105 -36.08 6.92 -29.36
C ASP A 105 -35.05 5.78 -29.31
N ALA A 106 -33.85 6.01 -28.79
CA ALA A 106 -32.85 4.96 -28.58
C ALA A 106 -33.31 3.94 -27.53
N LEU A 107 -33.82 4.41 -26.38
CA LEU A 107 -34.35 3.57 -25.30
C LEU A 107 -35.59 2.73 -25.67
N LYS A 108 -36.26 3.04 -26.79
CA LYS A 108 -37.44 2.29 -27.26
C LYS A 108 -37.11 1.22 -28.29
N ASN A 109 -35.93 1.27 -28.88
CA ASN A 109 -35.52 0.41 -29.99
C ASN A 109 -34.38 -0.57 -29.61
N GLU A 110 -33.96 -0.59 -28.34
CA GLU A 110 -33.26 -1.72 -27.71
C GLU A 110 -34.22 -2.89 -27.41
#